data_AF-A0A7S2NA71-F1
#
_entry.id   AF-A0A7S2NA71-F1
#
_cell.length_a   1.000
_cell.length_b   1.000
_cell.length_c   1.000
_cell.angle_alpha   90.00
_cell.angle_beta   90.00
_cell.angle_gamma   90.00
#
_symmetry.space_group_name_H-M   'P 1'
#
loop_
_entity.id
_entity.type
_entity.pdbx_description
1 polymer ?
#
loop_
_entity_poly.entity_id
_entity_poly.type
_entity_poly.pdbx_seq_one_letter_code
_entity_poly.pdbx_strand_id
1 'polypeptide(L)'
;VARRAAGEMADEAGVYVCDTLGELPALYSLVGIAFIGGSLVPLGGHNLLEAAHAPGGCAVLHGPHVEATARAAELLGAAQPPAAVCVGSVKELTIELASLLADRRLLENRRRAAMDTARALERGVLDELWAELYGPLGLPPNGESAEGPSLCEGPATRGHSVEPSEGEIGNDVSRQHLN
;
A
#
# COMPACT_ATOMS: atom_id res chain seq x y z
N VAL A 1 28.03 0.44 -9.04
CA VAL A 1 26.56 0.38 -9.16
C VAL A 1 26.18 -1.08 -9.00
N ALA A 2 25.29 -1.42 -8.09
CA ALA A 2 24.79 -2.78 -7.91
C ALA A 2 23.36 -2.91 -8.46
N ARG A 3 22.98 -4.07 -8.99
CA ARG A 3 21.69 -4.34 -9.65
C ARG A 3 20.90 -5.45 -8.96
N ARG A 4 19.61 -5.19 -8.73
CA ARG A 4 18.70 -6.13 -8.08
C ARG A 4 18.49 -7.41 -8.89
N ALA A 5 18.24 -7.29 -10.20
CA ALA A 5 18.00 -8.45 -11.07
C ALA A 5 19.21 -9.39 -11.19
N ALA A 6 20.42 -8.90 -10.89
CA ALA A 6 21.65 -9.68 -10.87
C ALA A 6 21.91 -10.38 -9.52
N GLY A 7 21.05 -10.18 -8.52
CA GLY A 7 21.25 -10.71 -7.16
C GLY A 7 22.36 -10.01 -6.39
N GLU A 8 22.77 -8.80 -6.80
CA GLU A 8 23.82 -8.04 -6.13
C GLU A 8 23.28 -7.36 -4.86
N MET A 9 24.13 -7.29 -3.85
CA MET A 9 23.87 -6.66 -2.56
C MET A 9 24.13 -5.14 -2.64
N ALA A 10 23.46 -4.35 -1.80
CA ALA A 10 23.57 -2.88 -1.79
C ALA A 10 24.80 -2.34 -1.03
N ASP A 11 25.47 -3.20 -0.28
CA ASP A 11 26.30 -2.92 0.90
C ASP A 11 27.54 -2.08 0.58
N GLU A 12 28.07 -2.24 -0.62
CA GLU A 12 29.30 -1.59 -1.07
C GLU A 12 29.09 -0.65 -2.26
N ALA A 13 27.85 -0.52 -2.74
CA ALA A 13 27.55 0.27 -3.93
C ALA A 13 27.07 1.68 -3.57
N GLY A 14 27.74 2.71 -4.11
CA GLY A 14 27.24 4.09 -4.02
C GLY A 14 25.92 4.33 -4.76
N VAL A 15 25.46 3.37 -5.58
CA VAL A 15 24.18 3.39 -6.30
C VAL A 15 23.64 1.96 -6.42
N TYR A 16 22.40 1.76 -6.02
CA TYR A 16 21.65 0.51 -6.16
C TYR A 16 20.50 0.69 -7.16
N VAL A 17 20.46 -0.13 -8.21
CA VAL A 17 19.44 -0.08 -9.26
C VAL A 17 18.44 -1.21 -9.06
N CYS A 18 17.18 -0.83 -8.87
CA CYS A 18 16.07 -1.75 -8.72
C CYS A 18 15.38 -1.95 -10.08
N ASP A 19 15.86 -2.90 -10.86
CA ASP A 19 15.43 -3.19 -12.24
C ASP A 19 14.46 -4.39 -12.33
N THR A 20 13.60 -4.51 -11.32
CA THR A 20 12.59 -5.56 -11.15
C THR A 20 11.22 -4.93 -10.89
N LEU A 21 10.15 -5.57 -11.35
CA LEU A 21 8.79 -5.06 -11.22
C LEU A 21 8.14 -5.50 -9.89
N GLY A 22 7.30 -4.64 -9.32
CA GLY A 22 6.49 -4.95 -8.14
C GLY A 22 7.18 -4.75 -6.78
N GLU A 23 8.45 -4.33 -6.76
CA GLU A 23 9.21 -4.19 -5.51
C GLU A 23 9.22 -2.77 -4.93
N LEU A 24 8.70 -1.79 -5.67
CA LEU A 24 8.72 -0.38 -5.28
C LEU A 24 8.09 -0.09 -3.90
N PRO A 25 6.95 -0.69 -3.51
CA PRO A 25 6.39 -0.49 -2.18
C PRO A 25 7.33 -0.94 -1.05
N ALA A 26 8.01 -2.08 -1.25
CA ALA A 26 8.99 -2.59 -0.29
C ALA A 26 10.20 -1.63 -0.21
N LEU A 27 10.67 -1.11 -1.34
CA LEU A 27 11.75 -0.13 -1.36
C LEU A 27 11.39 1.16 -0.63
N TYR A 28 10.16 1.68 -0.82
CA TYR A 28 9.71 2.86 -0.08
C TYR A 28 9.69 2.64 1.44
N SER A 29 9.39 1.43 1.91
CA SER A 29 9.42 1.10 3.35
C SER A 29 10.83 1.16 3.96
N LEU A 30 11.87 1.06 3.13
CA LEU A 30 13.27 1.03 3.56
C LEU A 30 13.95 2.40 3.47
N VAL A 31 13.38 3.36 2.73
CA VAL A 31 14.03 4.64 2.44
C VAL A 31 13.45 5.81 3.26
N GLY A 32 14.35 6.72 3.62
CA GLY A 32 14.10 7.97 4.35
C GLY A 32 13.27 8.99 3.58
N ILE A 33 13.68 9.14 2.32
CA ILE A 33 13.45 10.28 1.44
C ILE A 33 13.21 9.70 0.05
N ALA A 34 12.23 10.22 -0.68
CA ALA A 34 11.93 9.76 -2.03
C ALA A 34 11.84 10.96 -2.98
N PHE A 35 12.60 10.92 -4.07
CA PHE A 35 12.36 11.81 -5.20
C PHE A 35 11.47 11.09 -6.23
N ILE A 36 10.34 11.67 -6.60
CA ILE A 36 9.39 11.03 -7.51
C ILE A 36 9.74 11.35 -8.96
N GLY A 37 10.03 10.32 -9.74
CA GLY A 37 10.38 10.43 -11.15
C GLY A 37 9.25 10.97 -12.04
N GLY A 38 9.58 11.24 -13.31
CA GLY A 38 8.62 11.78 -14.28
C GLY A 38 8.16 13.21 -14.00
N SER A 39 8.75 13.87 -13.00
CA SER A 39 8.29 15.18 -12.48
C SER A 39 9.20 16.36 -12.82
N LEU A 40 10.45 16.12 -13.26
CA LEU A 40 11.34 17.18 -13.79
C LEU A 40 11.13 17.48 -15.27
N VAL A 41 10.27 16.70 -15.92
CA VAL A 41 9.90 16.81 -17.33
C VAL A 41 8.37 16.77 -17.42
N PRO A 42 7.75 17.35 -18.47
CA PRO A 42 6.29 17.47 -18.57
C PRO A 42 5.63 16.12 -18.93
N LEU A 43 5.80 15.12 -18.06
CA LEU A 43 5.18 13.79 -18.14
C LEU A 43 4.09 13.60 -17.07
N GLY A 44 3.86 14.59 -16.21
CA GLY A 44 2.79 14.57 -15.20
C GLY A 44 3.20 14.02 -13.83
N GLY A 45 4.41 13.47 -13.67
CA GLY A 45 4.87 12.86 -12.41
C GLY A 45 4.26 11.48 -12.12
N HIS A 46 4.98 10.64 -11.38
CA HIS A 46 4.45 9.39 -10.84
C HIS A 46 3.70 9.61 -9.51
N ASN A 47 3.05 8.56 -9.00
CA ASN A 47 2.19 8.64 -7.81
C ASN A 47 2.96 9.03 -6.53
N LEU A 48 2.80 10.28 -6.08
CA LEU A 48 3.38 10.77 -4.83
C LEU A 48 2.88 10.00 -3.58
N LEU A 49 1.66 9.47 -3.63
CA LEU A 49 1.04 8.82 -2.47
C LEU A 49 1.69 7.48 -2.12
N GLU A 50 2.27 6.76 -3.10
CA GLU A 50 2.96 5.50 -2.82
C GLU A 50 4.11 5.69 -1.82
N ALA A 51 4.91 6.75 -2.02
CA ALA A 51 6.01 7.09 -1.12
C ALA A 51 5.51 7.68 0.22
N ALA A 52 4.47 8.51 0.19
CA ALA A 52 3.92 9.14 1.37
C ALA A 52 3.24 8.15 2.32
N HIS A 53 2.49 7.18 1.77
CA HIS A 53 1.76 6.14 2.51
C HIS A 53 2.67 5.01 2.99
N ALA A 54 3.84 4.81 2.37
CA ALA A 54 4.73 3.71 2.69
C ALA A 54 4.96 3.54 4.20
N PRO A 55 5.19 2.31 4.70
CA PRO A 55 5.47 2.09 6.11
C PRO A 55 6.60 2.99 6.63
N GLY A 56 6.28 3.85 7.60
CA GLY A 56 7.22 4.84 8.15
C GLY A 56 7.32 6.15 7.37
N GLY A 57 6.68 6.27 6.20
CA GLY A 57 6.56 7.48 5.37
C GLY A 57 7.84 7.87 4.66
N CYS A 58 7.76 8.52 3.51
CA CYS A 58 8.91 9.20 2.91
C CYS A 58 8.76 10.72 3.05
N ALA A 59 9.86 11.44 3.29
CA ALA A 59 9.90 12.85 2.93
C ALA A 59 9.92 12.93 1.39
N VAL A 60 8.86 13.48 0.80
CA VAL A 60 8.66 13.44 -0.65
C VAL A 60 9.28 14.67 -1.30
N LEU A 61 10.06 14.46 -2.35
CA LEU A 61 10.57 15.50 -3.23
C LEU A 61 10.04 15.22 -4.65
N HIS A 62 9.69 16.27 -5.39
CA HIS A 62 9.23 16.13 -6.76
C HIS A 62 9.62 17.35 -7.59
N GLY A 63 9.64 17.22 -8.90
CA GLY A 63 9.77 18.34 -9.82
C GLY A 63 8.45 19.09 -10.05
N PRO A 64 8.47 20.15 -10.88
CA PRO A 64 7.31 21.03 -11.08
C PRO A 64 6.16 20.37 -11.85
N HIS A 65 6.40 19.26 -12.55
CA HIS A 65 5.42 18.57 -13.39
C HIS A 65 4.77 17.42 -12.61
N VAL A 66 3.68 17.70 -11.91
CA VAL A 66 2.93 16.75 -11.09
C VAL A 66 1.45 16.71 -11.48
N GLU A 67 1.13 17.05 -12.72
CA GLU A 67 -0.23 17.18 -13.23
C GLU A 67 -1.06 15.90 -13.04
N ALA A 68 -0.45 14.71 -13.15
CA ALA A 68 -1.13 13.43 -12.95
C ALA A 68 -1.51 13.18 -11.47
N THR A 69 -0.88 13.92 -10.55
CA THR A 69 -1.02 13.77 -9.09
C THR A 69 -1.25 15.11 -8.41
N ALA A 70 -1.81 16.08 -9.12
CA ALA A 70 -1.83 17.49 -8.68
C ALA A 70 -2.49 17.66 -7.31
N ARG A 71 -3.57 16.92 -7.06
CA ARG A 71 -4.27 16.95 -5.77
C ARG A 71 -3.40 16.44 -4.61
N ALA A 72 -2.67 15.36 -4.82
CA ALA A 72 -1.75 14.83 -3.81
C ALA A 72 -0.60 15.81 -3.57
N ALA A 73 -0.01 16.38 -4.62
CA ALA A 73 1.05 17.37 -4.52
C ALA A 73 0.61 18.62 -3.76
N GLU A 74 -0.58 19.15 -4.04
CA GLU A 74 -1.18 20.28 -3.34
C GLU A 74 -1.31 20.02 -1.84
N LEU A 75 -1.95 18.90 -1.47
CA LEU A 75 -2.22 18.57 -0.06
C LEU A 75 -0.95 18.23 0.72
N LEU A 76 -0.03 17.48 0.11
CA LEU A 76 1.25 17.14 0.73
C LEU A 76 2.13 18.39 0.88
N GLY A 77 2.11 19.31 -0.09
CA GLY A 77 2.84 20.57 -0.02
C GLY A 77 2.26 21.55 1.02
N ALA A 78 0.95 21.54 1.23
CA ALA A 78 0.26 22.38 2.21
C ALA A 78 0.33 21.86 3.65
N ALA A 79 0.83 20.65 3.88
CA ALA A 79 1.01 20.10 5.22
C ALA A 79 2.03 20.92 6.04
N GLN A 80 1.95 20.85 7.37
CA GLN A 80 2.87 21.55 8.26
C GLN A 80 3.52 20.57 9.27
N PRO A 81 4.83 20.28 9.14
CA PRO A 81 5.74 20.71 8.07
C PRO A 81 5.34 20.10 6.71
N PRO A 82 5.83 20.66 5.58
CA PRO A 82 5.48 20.16 4.24
C PRO A 82 5.91 18.70 4.10
N ALA A 83 4.98 17.86 3.68
CA ALA A 83 5.19 16.44 3.43
C ALA A 83 5.86 16.22 2.06
N ALA A 84 5.54 17.07 1.09
CA ALA A 84 6.16 17.10 -0.23
C ALA A 84 6.76 18.49 -0.53
N VAL A 85 7.93 18.51 -1.17
CA VAL A 85 8.59 19.75 -1.61
C VAL A 85 8.87 19.68 -3.11
N CYS A 86 8.46 20.73 -3.82
CA CYS A 86 8.79 20.94 -5.22
C CYS A 86 10.22 21.45 -5.36
N VAL A 87 11.04 20.77 -6.17
CA VAL A 87 12.41 21.15 -6.52
C VAL A 87 12.57 21.21 -8.04
N GLY A 88 12.83 22.40 -8.58
CA GLY A 88 12.91 22.64 -10.02
C GLY A 88 14.30 22.47 -10.62
N SER A 89 15.32 22.27 -9.79
CA SER A 89 16.71 22.23 -10.23
C SER A 89 17.56 21.25 -9.42
N VAL A 90 18.67 20.81 -10.01
CA VAL A 90 19.68 19.98 -9.30
C VAL A 90 20.18 20.69 -8.04
N LYS A 91 20.33 22.03 -8.09
CA LYS A 91 20.77 22.83 -6.94
C LYS A 91 19.76 22.76 -5.80
N GLU A 92 18.47 22.97 -6.08
CA GLU A 92 17.40 22.87 -5.08
C GLU A 92 17.30 21.46 -4.50
N LEU A 93 17.34 20.43 -5.36
CA LEU A 93 17.35 19.04 -4.91
C LEU A 93 18.54 18.75 -3.97
N THR A 94 19.73 19.25 -4.31
CA THR A 94 20.93 19.07 -3.48
C THR A 94 20.79 19.75 -2.12
N ILE A 95 20.24 20.97 -2.10
CA ILE A 95 20.03 21.73 -0.86
C ILE A 95 19.02 21.01 0.04
N GLU A 96 17.84 20.65 -0.49
CA GLU A 96 16.80 19.98 0.28
C GLU A 96 17.27 18.61 0.79
N LEU A 97 17.95 17.83 -0.06
CA LEU A 97 18.48 16.54 0.34
C LEU A 97 19.52 16.68 1.45
N ALA A 98 20.45 17.63 1.32
CA ALA A 98 21.46 17.90 2.35
C ALA A 98 20.82 18.32 3.69
N SER A 99 19.78 19.16 3.65
CA SER A 99 19.04 19.55 4.86
C SER A 99 18.35 18.37 5.53
N LEU A 100 17.69 17.49 4.76
CA LEU A 100 17.01 16.31 5.29
C LEU A 100 17.98 15.27 5.87
N LEU A 101 19.14 15.11 5.23
CA LEU A 101 20.19 14.19 5.72
C LEU A 101 20.90 14.74 6.96
N ALA A 102 21.02 16.07 7.10
CA ALA A 102 21.68 16.70 8.23
C ALA A 102 20.80 16.83 9.48
N ASP A 103 19.47 16.98 9.32
CA ASP A 103 18.52 17.12 10.44
C ASP A 103 17.52 15.96 10.48
N ARG A 104 17.81 14.99 11.37
CA ARG A 104 16.95 13.83 11.58
C ARG A 104 15.55 14.18 12.08
N ARG A 105 15.40 15.26 12.86
CA ARG A 105 14.10 15.69 13.38
C ARG A 105 13.26 16.30 12.27
N LEU A 106 13.87 17.11 11.41
CA LEU A 106 13.22 17.62 10.20
C LEU A 106 12.72 16.47 9.32
N LEU A 107 13.58 15.50 9.04
CA LEU A 107 13.25 14.32 8.24
C LEU A 107 12.06 13.55 8.84
N GLU A 108 12.14 13.20 10.12
CA GLU A 108 11.09 12.44 10.80
C GLU A 108 9.75 13.20 10.84
N ASN A 109 9.78 14.51 11.07
CA ASN A 109 8.57 15.32 11.04
C ASN A 109 7.93 15.36 9.64
N ARG A 110 8.73 15.47 8.57
CA ARG A 110 8.21 15.43 7.18
C ARG A 110 7.67 14.05 6.80
N ARG A 111 8.36 12.97 7.18
CA ARG A 111 7.88 11.59 6.97
C ARG A 111 6.52 11.34 7.63
N ARG A 112 6.38 11.78 8.88
CA ARG A 112 5.13 11.70 9.63
C ARG A 112 4.02 12.51 8.97
N ALA A 113 4.30 13.76 8.60
CA ALA A 113 3.35 14.61 7.88
C ALA A 113 2.89 13.95 6.58
N ALA A 114 3.80 13.29 5.85
CA ALA A 114 3.45 12.56 4.62
C ALA A 114 2.48 11.41 4.87
N MET A 115 2.75 10.58 5.89
CA MET A 115 1.83 9.49 6.26
C MET A 115 0.46 10.01 6.69
N ASP A 116 0.44 11.02 7.55
CA ASP A 116 -0.79 11.56 8.12
C ASP A 116 -1.66 12.21 7.03
N THR A 117 -1.05 12.97 6.12
CA THR A 117 -1.74 13.57 4.97
C THR A 117 -2.20 12.52 3.97
N ALA A 118 -1.37 11.53 3.62
CA ALA A 118 -1.76 10.46 2.69
C ALA A 118 -2.95 9.66 3.23
N ARG A 119 -2.88 9.24 4.50
CA ARG A 119 -4.00 8.57 5.17
C ARG A 119 -5.23 9.46 5.20
N ALA A 120 -5.07 10.76 5.45
CA ALA A 120 -6.19 11.69 5.47
C ALA A 120 -6.91 11.81 4.13
N LEU A 121 -6.18 11.73 3.03
CA LEU A 121 -6.75 11.80 1.69
C LEU A 121 -7.57 10.56 1.33
N GLU A 122 -7.17 9.39 1.82
CA GLU A 122 -7.79 8.10 1.46
C GLU A 122 -8.94 7.70 2.40
N ARG A 123 -9.07 8.35 3.55
CA ARG A 123 -10.15 8.07 4.52
C ARG A 123 -11.52 8.31 3.88
N GLY A 124 -12.38 7.30 3.95
CA GLY A 124 -13.78 7.39 3.51
C GLY A 124 -14.00 7.28 2.01
N VAL A 125 -12.94 7.30 1.19
CA VAL A 125 -13.06 7.24 -0.28
C VAL A 125 -13.76 5.96 -0.74
N LEU A 126 -13.40 4.81 -0.15
CA LEU A 126 -14.04 3.55 -0.49
C LEU A 126 -15.51 3.52 -0.07
N ASP A 127 -15.85 4.08 1.09
CA ASP A 127 -17.22 4.13 1.59
C ASP A 127 -18.10 5.02 0.71
N GLU A 128 -17.58 6.19 0.31
CA GLU A 128 -18.24 7.13 -0.60
C GLU A 128 -18.45 6.52 -1.98
N LEU A 129 -17.41 5.92 -2.57
CA LEU A 129 -17.52 5.25 -3.87
C LEU A 129 -18.47 4.05 -3.81
N TRP A 130 -18.42 3.28 -2.73
CA TRP A 130 -19.35 2.17 -2.55
C TRP A 130 -20.78 2.66 -2.47
N ALA A 131 -21.04 3.71 -1.67
CA ALA A 131 -22.36 4.33 -1.54
C ALA A 131 -22.95 4.81 -2.88
N GLU A 132 -22.09 5.24 -3.81
CA GLU A 132 -22.50 5.66 -5.15
C GLU A 132 -22.75 4.46 -6.09
N LEU A 133 -21.97 3.39 -5.96
CA LEU A 133 -21.97 2.27 -6.90
C LEU A 133 -22.95 1.13 -6.55
N TYR A 134 -23.26 0.89 -5.27
CA TYR A 134 -24.00 -0.32 -4.87
C TYR A 134 -25.41 -0.37 -5.48
N GLY A 135 -26.12 0.77 -5.52
CA GLY A 135 -27.48 0.85 -6.09
C GLY A 135 -27.50 0.56 -7.59
N PRO A 136 -26.74 1.30 -8.42
CA PRO A 136 -26.65 1.07 -9.86
C PRO A 136 -26.19 -0.34 -10.26
N LEU A 137 -25.33 -0.97 -9.46
CA LEU A 137 -24.81 -2.32 -9.72
C LEU A 137 -25.68 -3.44 -9.13
N GLY A 138 -26.74 -3.11 -8.38
CA GLY A 138 -27.58 -4.11 -7.71
C GLY A 138 -26.84 -4.89 -6.62
N LEU A 139 -25.81 -4.29 -6.02
CA LEU A 139 -25.00 -4.87 -4.96
C LEU A 139 -25.58 -4.49 -3.59
N PRO A 140 -25.42 -5.34 -2.56
CA PRO A 140 -25.93 -5.03 -1.23
C PRO A 140 -25.11 -3.92 -0.57
N PRO A 141 -25.74 -3.05 0.24
CA PRO A 141 -25.09 -1.87 0.81
C PRO A 141 -23.93 -2.20 1.77
N ASN A 142 -23.86 -3.43 2.31
CA ASN A 142 -22.86 -3.82 3.31
C ASN A 142 -21.69 -4.65 2.74
N GLY A 143 -21.60 -4.83 1.42
CA GLY A 143 -20.53 -5.65 0.81
C GLY A 143 -20.64 -7.15 1.11
N GLU A 144 -21.73 -7.61 1.71
CA GLU A 144 -22.04 -9.04 1.85
C GLU A 144 -22.21 -9.63 0.45
N SER A 145 -21.73 -10.86 0.23
CA SER A 145 -21.98 -11.52 -1.05
C SER A 145 -23.49 -11.69 -1.20
N ALA A 146 -24.08 -11.16 -2.28
CA ALA A 146 -25.43 -11.54 -2.64
C ALA A 146 -25.43 -13.07 -2.72
N GLU A 147 -26.21 -13.74 -1.84
CA GLU A 147 -26.39 -15.19 -1.92
C GLU A 147 -26.89 -15.50 -3.33
N GLY A 148 -25.98 -15.96 -4.19
CA GLY A 148 -26.34 -16.50 -5.48
C GLY A 148 -27.28 -17.68 -5.28
N PRO A 149 -28.20 -17.95 -6.22
CA PRO A 149 -29.12 -19.06 -6.07
C PRO A 149 -28.33 -20.35 -5.85
N SER A 150 -28.66 -21.05 -4.76
CA SER A 150 -28.10 -22.36 -4.41
C SER A 150 -28.13 -23.30 -5.63
N LEU A 151 -27.00 -23.42 -6.31
CA LEU A 151 -26.79 -24.38 -7.39
C LEU A 151 -26.37 -25.73 -6.79
N CYS A 152 -27.20 -26.31 -5.92
CA CYS A 152 -27.05 -27.69 -5.43
C CYS A 152 -28.37 -28.20 -4.79
N GLU A 153 -29.41 -28.40 -5.59
CA GLU A 153 -30.40 -29.44 -5.27
C GLU A 153 -30.47 -30.44 -6.42
N GLY A 154 -29.62 -31.47 -6.32
CA GLY A 154 -29.79 -32.71 -7.08
C GLY A 154 -31.03 -33.47 -6.59
N PRO A 155 -31.70 -34.25 -7.44
CA PRO A 155 -32.99 -34.84 -7.12
C PRO A 155 -32.88 -35.83 -5.97
N ALA A 156 -33.80 -35.70 -5.01
CA ALA A 156 -33.96 -36.59 -3.87
C ALA A 156 -34.11 -38.06 -4.30
N THR A 157 -33.09 -38.88 -4.08
CA THR A 157 -33.22 -40.34 -4.15
C THR A 157 -33.79 -40.85 -2.83
N ARG A 158 -35.08 -41.19 -2.80
CA ARG A 158 -35.69 -41.99 -1.73
C ARG A 158 -35.35 -43.47 -1.93
N GLY A 159 -34.64 -44.03 -0.94
CA GLY A 159 -34.95 -45.33 -0.34
C GLY A 159 -34.45 -46.59 -1.05
N HIS A 160 -33.30 -47.11 -0.60
CA HIS A 160 -33.15 -48.54 -0.39
C HIS A 160 -32.45 -48.79 0.94
N SER A 161 -33.17 -49.52 1.80
CA SER A 161 -32.84 -49.89 3.16
C SER A 161 -31.64 -50.83 3.22
N VAL A 162 -30.69 -50.56 4.11
CA VAL A 162 -29.84 -51.58 4.73
C VAL A 162 -29.50 -51.09 6.14
N GLU A 163 -30.09 -51.71 7.17
CA GLU A 163 -29.53 -51.65 8.53
C GLU A 163 -28.20 -52.42 8.57
N PRO A 164 -27.28 -52.06 9.47
CA PRO A 164 -27.17 -52.93 10.64
C PRO A 164 -26.68 -52.27 11.96
N SER A 165 -27.13 -52.92 13.04
CA SER A 165 -26.40 -53.29 14.26
C SER A 165 -25.80 -52.20 15.16
N GLU A 166 -26.43 -52.08 16.33
CA GLU A 166 -25.85 -51.58 17.57
C GLU A 166 -24.55 -52.32 17.93
N GLY A 167 -23.56 -51.55 18.37
CA GLY A 167 -22.31 -52.03 18.95
C GLY A 167 -21.70 -50.93 19.80
N GLU A 168 -22.05 -50.93 21.08
CA GLU A 168 -21.35 -50.20 22.14
C GLU A 168 -19.87 -50.56 22.15
N ILE A 169 -18.96 -49.57 22.16
CA ILE A 169 -17.76 -49.62 23.01
C ILE A 169 -17.29 -48.19 23.29
N GLY A 170 -17.26 -47.80 24.56
CA GLY A 170 -16.66 -46.55 25.00
C GLY A 170 -15.13 -46.56 24.94
N ASN A 171 -14.51 -45.38 24.95
CA ASN A 171 -13.48 -45.11 25.94
C ASN A 171 -13.26 -43.62 26.14
N ASP A 172 -13.14 -43.30 27.42
CA ASP A 172 -12.67 -42.05 28.01
C ASP A 172 -11.15 -41.88 27.79
N VAL A 173 -10.66 -40.73 28.25
CA VAL A 173 -9.28 -40.41 28.69
C VAL A 173 -8.56 -39.35 27.83
N SER A 174 -8.81 -38.11 28.27
CA SER A 174 -7.84 -37.03 28.46
C SER A 174 -6.37 -37.46 28.51
N ARG A 175 -5.48 -36.78 27.77
CA ARG A 175 -4.32 -36.05 28.34
C ARG A 175 -3.31 -35.52 27.31
N GLN A 176 -2.72 -34.40 27.72
CA GLN A 176 -1.34 -33.92 27.49
C GLN A 176 -1.04 -33.23 26.15
N HIS A 177 -0.79 -31.92 26.19
CA HIS A 177 0.53 -31.30 26.46
C HIS A 177 1.56 -31.72 25.42
N LEU A 178 2.04 -30.76 24.64
CA LEU A 178 3.46 -30.56 24.38
C LEU A 178 3.69 -29.15 23.81
N ASN A 179 4.76 -28.57 24.35
CA ASN A 179 5.45 -27.30 24.07
C ASN A 179 5.38 -26.76 22.64
#